data_AF-A0A7J3LMM7-F1
#
_entry.id   AF-A0A7J3LMM7-F1
#
_cell.length_a   1.000
_cell.length_b   1.000
_cell.length_c   1.000
_cell.angle_alpha   90.00
_cell.angle_beta   90.00
_cell.angle_gamma   90.00
#
_symmetry.space_group_name_H-M   'P 1'
#
loop_
_entity.id
_entity.type
_entity.pdbx_description
1 polymer ?
#
loop_
_entity_poly.entity_id
_entity_poly.type
_entity_poly.pdbx_seq_one_letter_code
_entity_poly.pdbx_strand_id
1 'polypeptide(L)'
;MKKAQLEKYFLLGVVIVLMVFAGYIVFKNISRPACGDGRCQGLENCNSCTADCPCKGVCKEEKCIAETSSCGNAVCDKGEDCRTCEIDCPCTGTYGNESKLEISVKCGNGICEGLENCANCLSDCPCSEGRMCDSTLGKCVRSSSCGDGVCSQDDNCADCPSDCPCDMGAYCDKNLKTCVKPNCGNNRCEFFENQDNCCIDCPCSAKFMVCRDMRCIYPSIALTNREAEQIAIAYLRDQGLTVQRTIDIADFAWDDVLVKKISFETVEQRAPCVVVVKENREVEVLVTY
;
A
#
# COMPACT_ATOMS: atom_id res chain seq x y z
N MET A 1 -11.96 99.03 -17.40
CA MET A 1 -12.63 98.08 -18.33
C MET A 1 -12.05 96.66 -18.37
N LYS A 2 -10.83 96.36 -17.88
CA LYS A 2 -10.22 95.02 -18.01
C LYS A 2 -10.69 93.96 -16.99
N LYS A 3 -11.18 94.36 -15.80
CA LYS A 3 -11.59 93.42 -14.74
C LYS A 3 -12.91 92.69 -15.04
N ALA A 4 -13.89 93.41 -15.62
CA ALA A 4 -15.19 92.85 -16.00
C ALA A 4 -15.14 91.90 -17.21
N GLN A 5 -14.10 92.00 -18.05
CA GLN A 5 -13.89 91.07 -19.17
C GLN A 5 -13.33 89.73 -18.66
N LEU A 6 -12.40 89.76 -17.70
CA LEU A 6 -11.79 88.55 -17.16
C LEU A 6 -12.78 87.66 -16.38
N GLU A 7 -13.69 88.25 -15.62
CA GLU A 7 -14.74 87.50 -14.92
C GLU A 7 -15.69 86.76 -15.88
N LYS A 8 -15.98 87.36 -17.04
CA LYS A 8 -16.82 86.71 -18.07
C LYS A 8 -16.14 85.49 -18.69
N TYR A 9 -14.84 85.55 -18.95
CA TYR A 9 -14.09 84.40 -19.48
C TYR A 9 -13.94 83.27 -18.47
N PHE A 10 -13.78 83.60 -17.18
CA PHE A 10 -13.71 82.59 -16.13
C PHE A 10 -15.03 81.83 -15.98
N LEU A 11 -16.16 82.54 -15.95
CA LEU A 11 -17.49 81.91 -15.91
C LEU A 11 -17.76 81.06 -17.16
N LEU A 12 -17.39 81.53 -18.35
CA LEU A 12 -17.54 80.74 -19.58
C LEU A 12 -16.70 79.46 -19.54
N GLY A 13 -15.46 79.53 -19.03
CA GLY A 13 -14.58 78.38 -18.85
C GLY A 13 -15.16 77.34 -17.90
N VAL A 14 -15.70 77.76 -16.75
CA VAL A 14 -16.32 76.86 -15.77
C VAL A 14 -17.56 76.18 -16.36
N VAL A 15 -18.40 76.91 -17.11
CA VAL A 15 -19.58 76.33 -17.77
C VAL A 15 -19.19 75.28 -18.81
N ILE A 16 -18.16 75.55 -19.62
CA ILE A 16 -17.66 74.58 -20.61
C ILE A 16 -17.14 73.31 -19.92
N VAL A 17 -16.34 73.45 -18.85
CA VAL A 17 -15.82 72.30 -18.10
C VAL A 17 -16.96 71.48 -17.50
N LEU A 18 -17.99 72.13 -16.93
CA LEU A 18 -19.16 71.44 -16.39
C LEU A 18 -19.98 70.72 -17.48
N MET A 19 -20.12 71.30 -18.68
CA MET A 19 -20.80 70.62 -19.80
C MET A 19 -20.01 69.42 -20.31
N VAL A 20 -18.68 69.50 -20.38
CA VAL A 20 -17.82 68.35 -20.77
C VAL A 20 -17.90 67.25 -19.72
N PHE A 21 -17.86 67.60 -18.43
CA PHE A 21 -18.02 66.62 -17.34
C PHE A 21 -19.40 65.97 -17.34
N ALA A 22 -20.46 66.74 -17.52
CA ALA A 22 -21.82 66.21 -17.61
C ALA A 22 -21.97 65.27 -18.83
N GLY A 23 -21.43 65.66 -19.99
CA GLY A 23 -21.40 64.82 -21.18
C GLY A 23 -20.64 63.51 -20.97
N TYR A 24 -19.49 63.54 -20.29
CA TYR A 24 -18.70 62.35 -19.97
C TYR A 24 -19.44 61.39 -19.02
N ILE A 25 -20.15 61.92 -18.02
CA ILE A 25 -20.95 61.10 -17.08
C ILE A 25 -22.14 60.44 -17.80
N VAL A 26 -22.78 61.15 -18.73
CA VAL A 26 -23.87 60.57 -19.55
C VAL A 26 -23.32 59.50 -20.50
N PHE A 27 -22.16 59.73 -21.14
CA PHE A 27 -21.56 58.76 -22.06
C PHE A 27 -21.21 57.44 -21.36
N LYS A 28 -20.68 57.48 -20.13
CA LYS A 28 -20.41 56.26 -19.33
C LYS A 28 -21.67 55.51 -18.88
N ASN A 29 -22.82 56.17 -18.77
CA ASN A 29 -24.06 55.52 -18.34
C ASN A 29 -24.86 54.88 -19.47
N ILE A 30 -24.57 55.19 -20.74
CA ILE A 30 -25.27 54.62 -21.91
C ILE A 30 -24.64 53.30 -22.39
N SER A 31 -23.41 52.98 -21.99
CA SER A 31 -22.70 51.77 -22.46
C SER A 31 -22.85 50.55 -21.54
N ARG A 32 -24.00 50.38 -20.87
CA ARG A 32 -24.25 49.12 -20.13
C ARG A 32 -24.77 48.06 -21.11
N PRO A 33 -24.12 46.88 -21.21
CA PRO A 33 -24.60 45.81 -22.06
C PRO A 33 -25.96 45.31 -21.54
N ALA A 34 -26.90 45.12 -22.45
CA ALA A 34 -28.28 44.75 -22.14
C ALA A 34 -28.43 43.22 -22.21
N CYS A 35 -28.17 42.52 -21.10
CA CYS A 35 -28.28 41.08 -21.05
C CYS A 35 -29.76 40.60 -21.01
N GLY A 36 -30.06 39.44 -21.61
CA GLY A 36 -31.29 38.66 -21.41
C GLY A 36 -32.06 38.28 -22.68
N ASP A 37 -31.51 38.49 -23.88
CA ASP A 37 -32.15 38.12 -25.16
C ASP A 37 -31.70 36.73 -25.70
N GLY A 38 -30.77 36.07 -24.99
CA GLY A 38 -30.24 34.75 -25.32
C GLY A 38 -29.27 34.71 -26.49
N ARG A 39 -28.75 35.85 -26.98
CA ARG A 39 -27.77 35.93 -28.06
C ARG A 39 -26.59 36.79 -27.66
N CYS A 40 -25.37 36.40 -28.01
CA CYS A 40 -24.17 37.18 -27.72
C CYS A 40 -23.88 38.22 -28.82
N GLN A 41 -24.25 39.49 -28.62
CA GLN A 41 -24.13 40.54 -29.63
C GLN A 41 -23.79 41.94 -29.06
N GLY A 42 -23.29 42.83 -29.91
CA GLY A 42 -22.97 44.21 -29.51
C GLY A 42 -21.80 44.32 -28.53
N LEU A 43 -22.05 44.90 -27.34
CA LEU A 43 -21.06 45.06 -26.25
C LEU A 43 -21.08 43.89 -25.25
N GLU A 44 -21.87 42.86 -25.52
CA GLU A 44 -21.99 41.70 -24.65
C GLU A 44 -20.76 40.80 -24.79
N ASN A 45 -20.21 40.39 -23.65
CA ASN A 45 -19.13 39.44 -23.61
C ASN A 45 -19.31 38.48 -22.44
N CYS A 46 -18.42 37.50 -22.36
CA CYS A 46 -18.45 36.45 -21.33
C CYS A 46 -18.22 36.95 -19.89
N ASN A 47 -17.83 38.21 -19.68
CA ASN A 47 -17.77 38.83 -18.35
C ASN A 47 -19.01 39.66 -18.03
N SER A 48 -19.63 40.29 -19.03
CA SER A 48 -20.73 41.23 -18.82
C SER A 48 -22.11 40.59 -18.89
N CYS A 49 -22.30 39.56 -19.73
CA CYS A 49 -23.57 38.88 -19.97
C CYS A 49 -23.37 37.37 -20.13
N THR A 50 -23.00 36.68 -19.04
CA THR A 50 -22.66 35.24 -19.02
C THR A 50 -23.80 34.32 -19.46
N ALA A 51 -25.06 34.74 -19.30
CA ALA A 51 -26.23 33.97 -19.71
C ALA A 51 -26.45 33.98 -21.23
N ASP A 52 -26.21 35.12 -21.90
CA ASP A 52 -26.40 35.27 -23.35
C ASP A 52 -25.13 34.96 -24.15
N CYS A 53 -23.96 35.13 -23.51
CA CYS A 53 -22.63 34.75 -24.02
C CYS A 53 -22.03 33.59 -23.20
N PRO A 54 -22.64 32.39 -23.21
CA PRO A 54 -22.11 31.24 -22.48
C PRO A 54 -20.76 30.83 -23.05
N CYS A 55 -19.71 30.94 -22.24
CA CYS A 55 -18.36 30.53 -22.62
C CYS A 55 -18.14 29.06 -22.23
N LYS A 56 -17.74 28.22 -23.20
CA LYS A 56 -17.38 26.81 -23.01
C LYS A 56 -15.89 26.60 -22.64
N GLY A 57 -15.26 27.63 -22.08
CA GLY A 57 -13.84 27.67 -21.70
C GLY A 57 -13.60 28.86 -20.77
N VAL A 58 -12.40 29.44 -20.76
CA VAL A 58 -12.08 30.60 -19.90
C VAL A 58 -12.42 31.92 -20.58
N CYS A 59 -13.07 32.84 -19.85
CA CYS A 59 -13.22 34.23 -20.29
C CYS A 59 -11.99 35.04 -19.88
N LYS A 60 -11.13 35.40 -20.84
CA LYS A 60 -9.94 36.23 -20.59
C LYS A 60 -9.95 37.42 -21.54
N GLU A 61 -9.70 38.62 -21.00
CA GLU A 61 -9.73 39.89 -21.78
C GLU A 61 -11.02 40.05 -22.60
N GLU A 62 -12.17 39.77 -21.97
CA GLU A 62 -13.50 39.90 -22.58
C GLU A 62 -13.75 38.97 -23.78
N LYS A 63 -12.91 37.96 -23.99
CA LYS A 63 -13.06 36.96 -25.06
C LYS A 63 -13.11 35.55 -24.48
N CYS A 64 -13.99 34.74 -25.04
CA CYS A 64 -14.04 33.32 -24.73
C CYS A 64 -12.94 32.61 -25.51
N ILE A 65 -11.94 32.10 -24.79
CA ILE A 65 -10.90 31.25 -25.35
C ILE A 65 -11.31 29.78 -25.16
N ALA A 66 -11.28 29.00 -26.23
CA ALA A 66 -11.52 27.57 -26.15
C ALA A 66 -10.37 26.94 -25.34
N GLU A 67 -10.68 26.27 -24.23
CA GLU A 67 -9.71 25.48 -23.48
C GLU A 67 -9.29 24.29 -24.34
N THR A 68 -7.98 24.17 -24.61
CA THR A 68 -7.40 23.03 -25.33
C THR A 68 -7.03 21.86 -24.41
N SER A 69 -7.55 21.80 -23.19
CA SER A 69 -7.29 20.69 -22.27
C SER A 69 -8.34 20.67 -21.17
N SER A 70 -8.97 19.51 -21.01
CA SER A 70 -10.09 19.22 -20.14
C SER A 70 -9.68 19.15 -18.66
N CYS A 71 -9.39 20.29 -18.05
CA CYS A 71 -9.17 20.33 -16.61
C CYS A 71 -10.47 19.97 -15.84
N GLY A 72 -10.37 19.24 -14.72
CA GLY A 72 -11.46 18.93 -13.78
C GLY A 72 -11.81 17.44 -13.64
N ASN A 73 -11.01 16.52 -14.18
CA ASN A 73 -11.18 15.07 -14.02
C ASN A 73 -10.39 14.49 -12.82
N ALA A 74 -9.64 15.33 -12.10
CA ALA A 74 -8.73 14.98 -11.01
C ALA A 74 -7.55 14.07 -11.40
N VAL A 75 -7.17 14.03 -12.68
CA VAL A 75 -6.04 13.24 -13.20
C VAL A 75 -5.19 14.10 -14.13
N CYS A 76 -3.88 14.23 -13.85
CA CYS A 76 -2.96 15.03 -14.66
C CYS A 76 -2.61 14.32 -15.98
N ASP A 77 -3.32 14.65 -17.06
CA ASP A 77 -3.21 14.01 -18.37
C ASP A 77 -2.07 14.56 -19.24
N LYS A 78 -1.72 13.82 -20.29
CA LYS A 78 -0.59 14.18 -21.19
C LYS A 78 -0.88 15.49 -21.93
N GLY A 79 -0.23 16.57 -21.49
CA GLY A 79 -0.41 17.92 -22.03
C GLY A 79 -0.94 18.91 -20.99
N GLU A 80 -1.30 18.43 -19.80
CA GLU A 80 -1.66 19.24 -18.64
C GLU A 80 -0.41 19.56 -17.82
N ASP A 81 -0.36 20.78 -17.29
CA ASP A 81 0.67 21.18 -16.33
C ASP A 81 0.04 21.97 -15.18
N CYS A 82 0.77 22.10 -14.07
CA CYS A 82 0.22 22.80 -12.91
C CYS A 82 0.07 24.32 -13.08
N ARG A 83 0.50 24.90 -14.21
CA ARG A 83 0.23 26.31 -14.55
C ARG A 83 -1.11 26.47 -15.25
N THR A 84 -1.60 25.40 -15.87
CA THR A 84 -2.80 25.37 -16.71
C THR A 84 -3.96 24.59 -16.09
N CYS A 85 -3.69 23.52 -15.34
CA CYS A 85 -4.70 22.71 -14.64
C CYS A 85 -4.28 22.42 -13.17
N GLU A 86 -4.33 23.42 -12.28
CA GLU A 86 -3.91 23.29 -10.86
C GLU A 86 -4.76 22.30 -10.05
N ILE A 87 -6.02 22.10 -10.44
CA ILE A 87 -6.95 21.18 -9.76
C ILE A 87 -6.57 19.72 -10.02
N ASP A 88 -6.17 19.37 -11.25
CA ASP A 88 -5.80 18.00 -11.64
C ASP A 88 -4.29 17.74 -11.48
N CYS A 89 -3.47 18.79 -11.58
CA CYS A 89 -2.02 18.78 -11.40
C CYS A 89 -1.62 19.74 -10.25
N PRO A 90 -1.86 19.39 -8.97
CA PRO A 90 -1.56 20.27 -7.84
C PRO A 90 -0.05 20.50 -7.68
N CYS A 91 0.37 21.77 -7.61
CA CYS A 91 1.77 22.18 -7.44
C CYS A 91 2.05 22.66 -6.00
N THR A 92 3.23 22.30 -5.45
CA THR A 92 3.73 22.89 -4.19
C THR A 92 5.18 23.38 -4.35
N GLY A 93 5.37 24.71 -4.35
CA GLY A 93 6.67 25.39 -4.43
C GLY A 93 6.55 26.87 -4.85
N THR A 94 7.46 27.73 -4.39
CA THR A 94 7.49 29.16 -4.79
C THR A 94 8.17 29.35 -6.14
N TYR A 95 7.51 30.10 -7.03
CA TYR A 95 7.98 30.42 -8.38
C TYR A 95 9.30 31.22 -8.35
N GLY A 96 10.39 30.57 -8.79
CA GLY A 96 11.65 31.20 -9.16
C GLY A 96 12.07 30.69 -10.54
N ASN A 97 12.41 31.61 -11.45
CA ASN A 97 12.86 31.30 -12.80
C ASN A 97 14.06 30.34 -12.77
N GLU A 98 14.01 29.34 -13.63
CA GLU A 98 15.05 28.32 -13.86
C GLU A 98 15.23 27.30 -12.72
N SER A 99 14.24 26.41 -12.54
CA SER A 99 14.50 25.10 -11.91
C SER A 99 13.50 24.06 -12.40
N LYS A 100 14.05 22.91 -12.80
CA LYS A 100 13.40 21.65 -13.15
C LYS A 100 12.17 21.40 -12.25
N LEU A 101 11.01 21.21 -12.87
CA LEU A 101 9.77 20.83 -12.18
C LEU A 101 10.03 19.52 -11.43
N GLU A 102 10.25 19.58 -10.12
CA GLU A 102 10.21 18.41 -9.26
C GLU A 102 8.82 18.32 -8.66
N ILE A 103 8.04 17.38 -9.20
CA ILE A 103 6.80 16.94 -8.61
C ILE A 103 7.16 16.37 -7.23
N SER A 104 6.80 17.05 -6.16
CA SER A 104 6.96 16.52 -4.81
C SER A 104 5.88 15.46 -4.57
N VAL A 105 6.26 14.20 -4.67
CA VAL A 105 5.40 13.07 -4.32
C VAL A 105 5.29 13.01 -2.78
N LYS A 106 4.07 13.07 -2.25
CA LYS A 106 3.82 12.92 -0.81
C LYS A 106 3.73 11.43 -0.52
N CYS A 107 4.48 10.95 0.48
CA CYS A 107 4.43 9.57 0.94
C CYS A 107 3.88 9.49 2.38
N GLY A 108 3.39 8.32 2.81
CA GLY A 108 3.12 7.96 4.19
C GLY A 108 1.66 7.58 4.52
N ASN A 109 0.82 7.37 3.52
CA ASN A 109 -0.57 6.90 3.70
C ASN A 109 -0.69 5.36 3.70
N GLY A 110 0.38 4.63 3.35
CA GLY A 110 0.43 3.18 3.21
C GLY A 110 -0.29 2.62 1.97
N ILE A 111 -0.66 3.47 1.01
CA ILE A 111 -1.41 3.09 -0.21
C ILE A 111 -0.71 3.69 -1.42
N CYS A 112 -0.19 2.83 -2.30
CA CYS A 112 0.44 3.24 -3.55
C CYS A 112 -0.55 3.95 -4.50
N GLU A 113 -0.53 5.28 -4.55
CA GLU A 113 -1.49 6.08 -5.33
C GLU A 113 -0.85 7.20 -6.19
N GLY A 114 -1.53 7.61 -7.27
CA GLY A 114 -1.11 8.73 -8.11
C GLY A 114 0.27 8.55 -8.76
N LEU A 115 1.23 9.40 -8.38
CA LEU A 115 2.62 9.44 -8.89
C LEU A 115 3.61 8.72 -7.98
N GLU A 116 3.12 8.08 -6.92
CA GLU A 116 3.90 7.21 -6.06
C GLU A 116 4.36 5.97 -6.82
N ASN A 117 5.60 5.59 -6.56
CA ASN A 117 6.18 4.35 -7.01
C ASN A 117 7.26 3.91 -6.02
N CYS A 118 7.80 2.72 -6.24
CA CYS A 118 8.77 2.15 -5.33
C CYS A 118 10.07 2.98 -5.18
N ALA A 119 10.38 3.90 -6.10
CA ALA A 119 11.60 4.70 -6.10
C ALA A 119 11.44 6.02 -5.34
N ASN A 120 10.23 6.59 -5.31
CA ASN A 120 9.95 7.86 -4.62
C ASN A 120 9.14 7.69 -3.33
N CYS A 121 8.34 6.63 -3.19
CA CYS A 121 7.53 6.32 -2.00
C CYS A 121 7.55 4.82 -1.67
N LEU A 122 8.72 4.30 -1.29
CA LEU A 122 8.92 2.87 -0.98
C LEU A 122 7.99 2.35 0.13
N SER A 123 7.62 3.19 1.10
CA SER A 123 6.74 2.79 2.21
C SER A 123 5.29 2.56 1.79
N ASP A 124 4.79 3.32 0.81
CA ASP A 124 3.41 3.19 0.31
C ASP A 124 3.33 2.24 -0.89
N CYS A 125 4.41 2.19 -1.69
CA CYS A 125 4.59 1.32 -2.85
C CYS A 125 5.71 0.28 -2.64
N PRO A 126 5.65 -0.59 -1.61
CA PRO A 126 6.64 -1.63 -1.44
C PRO A 126 6.53 -2.67 -2.57
N CYS A 127 7.68 -3.16 -3.02
CA CYS A 127 7.69 -4.25 -3.98
C CYS A 127 7.22 -5.56 -3.34
N SER A 128 6.40 -6.31 -4.08
CA SER A 128 5.96 -7.65 -3.70
C SER A 128 7.14 -8.62 -3.59
N GLU A 129 6.96 -9.73 -2.86
CA GLU A 129 8.01 -10.74 -2.65
C GLU A 129 8.74 -11.13 -3.95
N GLY A 130 10.07 -11.15 -3.89
CA GLY A 130 10.96 -11.51 -5.01
C GLY A 130 11.12 -10.42 -6.09
N ARG A 131 10.71 -9.18 -5.81
CA ARG A 131 10.93 -8.03 -6.70
C ARG A 131 11.66 -6.91 -5.96
N MET A 132 12.60 -6.28 -6.66
CA MET A 132 13.31 -5.11 -6.18
C MET A 132 12.84 -3.87 -6.93
N CYS A 133 12.93 -2.70 -6.28
CA CYS A 133 12.66 -1.46 -6.97
C CYS A 133 13.84 -1.08 -7.86
N ASP A 134 13.58 -0.99 -9.16
CA ASP A 134 14.47 -0.28 -10.07
C ASP A 134 14.23 1.22 -9.89
N SER A 135 15.17 1.90 -9.23
CA SER A 135 15.09 3.33 -8.94
C SER A 135 15.17 4.22 -10.18
N THR A 136 15.67 3.70 -11.30
CA THR A 136 15.73 4.41 -12.57
C THR A 136 14.41 4.34 -13.31
N LEU A 137 13.75 3.18 -13.24
CA LEU A 137 12.45 2.94 -13.90
C LEU A 137 11.24 3.26 -13.03
N GLY A 138 11.42 3.41 -11.71
CA GLY A 138 10.33 3.58 -10.76
C GLY A 138 9.41 2.35 -10.72
N LYS A 139 9.95 1.15 -10.93
CA LYS A 139 9.15 -0.08 -11.07
C LYS A 139 9.75 -1.24 -10.30
N CYS A 140 8.87 -2.06 -9.73
CA CYS A 140 9.25 -3.32 -9.14
C CYS A 140 9.59 -4.32 -10.24
N VAL A 141 10.89 -4.50 -10.47
CA VAL A 141 11.42 -5.48 -11.39
C VAL A 141 11.74 -6.75 -10.63
N ARG A 142 11.70 -7.89 -11.31
CA ARG A 142 12.34 -9.09 -10.77
C ARG A 142 13.83 -8.76 -10.68
N SER A 143 14.43 -8.87 -9.50
CA SER A 143 15.90 -8.88 -9.46
C SER A 143 16.33 -10.05 -10.36
N SER A 144 17.27 -9.84 -11.27
CA SER A 144 17.76 -10.90 -12.15
C SER A 144 18.34 -12.09 -11.39
N SER A 145 18.64 -11.90 -10.10
CA SER A 145 19.18 -12.89 -9.18
C SER A 145 18.16 -13.53 -8.22
N CYS A 146 16.87 -13.13 -8.27
CA CYS A 146 15.88 -13.65 -7.30
C CYS A 146 14.77 -14.47 -7.96
N GLY A 147 14.52 -15.64 -7.39
CA GLY A 147 13.70 -16.72 -7.90
C GLY A 147 14.48 -17.78 -8.70
N ASP A 148 15.81 -17.80 -8.64
CA ASP A 148 16.64 -18.88 -9.22
C ASP A 148 17.01 -19.96 -8.18
N GLY A 149 16.71 -19.69 -6.90
CA GLY A 149 16.94 -20.59 -5.77
C GLY A 149 18.37 -20.55 -5.24
N VAL A 150 19.18 -19.55 -5.63
CA VAL A 150 20.56 -19.37 -5.20
C VAL A 150 20.73 -17.98 -4.58
N CYS A 151 21.15 -17.93 -3.31
CA CYS A 151 21.53 -16.67 -2.66
C CYS A 151 22.86 -16.15 -3.23
N SER A 152 22.81 -15.24 -4.21
CA SER A 152 23.99 -14.64 -4.84
C SER A 152 24.59 -13.52 -3.98
N GLN A 153 25.75 -13.01 -4.36
CA GLN A 153 26.50 -12.00 -3.58
C GLN A 153 25.76 -10.67 -3.37
N ASP A 154 24.83 -10.35 -4.26
CA ASP A 154 23.99 -9.15 -4.20
C ASP A 154 22.59 -9.43 -3.61
N ASP A 155 22.28 -10.69 -3.30
CA ASP A 155 21.02 -11.09 -2.70
C ASP A 155 21.12 -11.10 -1.18
N ASN A 156 19.97 -10.91 -0.54
CA ASN A 156 19.87 -11.01 0.89
C ASN A 156 18.46 -11.44 1.30
N CYS A 157 18.32 -11.82 2.56
CA CYS A 157 17.07 -12.32 3.10
C CYS A 157 15.92 -11.28 3.10
N ALA A 158 16.21 -9.98 2.97
CA ALA A 158 15.20 -8.92 3.01
C ALA A 158 14.62 -8.65 1.62
N ASP A 159 15.49 -8.62 0.61
CA ASP A 159 15.10 -8.37 -0.78
C ASP A 159 14.65 -9.67 -1.48
N CYS A 160 15.24 -10.82 -1.11
CA CYS A 160 15.06 -12.11 -1.78
C CYS A 160 14.94 -13.30 -0.81
N PRO A 161 13.89 -13.32 0.05
CA PRO A 161 13.73 -14.32 1.11
C PRO A 161 13.57 -15.76 0.62
N SER A 162 13.08 -15.96 -0.61
CA SER A 162 12.93 -17.30 -1.20
C SER A 162 14.26 -17.93 -1.59
N ASP A 163 15.24 -17.12 -1.99
CA ASP A 163 16.54 -17.57 -2.49
C ASP A 163 17.62 -17.48 -1.41
N CYS A 164 17.45 -16.53 -0.49
CA CYS A 164 18.25 -16.34 0.73
C CYS A 164 17.43 -16.58 2.01
N PRO A 165 16.83 -17.77 2.21
CA PRO A 165 16.13 -18.04 3.45
C PRO A 165 17.13 -18.06 4.61
N CYS A 166 16.71 -17.51 5.74
CA CYS A 166 17.52 -17.62 6.95
C CYS A 166 17.53 -19.05 7.47
N ASP A 167 18.68 -19.47 8.00
CA ASP A 167 18.82 -20.76 8.68
C ASP A 167 17.77 -20.91 9.78
N MET A 168 17.41 -22.16 10.08
CA MET A 168 16.43 -22.47 11.11
C MET A 168 16.80 -21.80 12.45
N GLY A 169 15.89 -20.97 12.96
CA GLY A 169 16.07 -20.21 14.19
C GLY A 169 16.66 -18.81 14.02
N ALA A 170 17.13 -18.44 12.82
CA ALA A 170 17.48 -17.07 12.49
C ALA A 170 16.29 -16.33 11.88
N TYR A 171 16.24 -15.01 12.06
CA TYR A 171 15.29 -14.13 11.38
C TYR A 171 16.04 -13.17 10.47
N CYS A 172 15.36 -12.66 9.44
CA CYS A 172 15.93 -11.63 8.60
C CYS A 172 15.72 -10.26 9.25
N ASP A 173 16.80 -9.60 9.64
CA ASP A 173 16.76 -8.20 10.02
C ASP A 173 16.65 -7.34 8.75
N LYS A 174 15.50 -6.68 8.58
CA LYS A 174 15.24 -5.86 7.38
C LYS A 174 16.13 -4.62 7.26
N ASN A 175 16.66 -4.12 8.39
CA ASN A 175 17.54 -2.95 8.40
C ASN A 175 18.97 -3.35 8.06
N LEU A 176 19.43 -4.47 8.62
CA LEU A 176 20.77 -5.01 8.37
C LEU A 176 20.85 -5.85 7.09
N LYS A 177 19.69 -6.21 6.52
CA LYS A 177 19.56 -7.11 5.36
C LYS A 177 20.33 -8.42 5.55
N THR A 178 20.30 -8.96 6.77
CA THR A 178 21.08 -10.16 7.11
C THR A 178 20.34 -11.06 8.09
N CYS A 179 20.69 -12.34 8.09
CA CYS A 179 20.13 -13.31 9.00
C CYS A 179 20.80 -13.19 10.36
N VAL A 180 20.00 -12.87 11.37
CA VAL A 180 20.46 -12.71 12.75
C VAL A 180 19.87 -13.83 13.59
N LYS A 181 20.70 -14.43 14.44
CA LYS A 181 20.23 -15.37 15.47
C LYS A 181 19.81 -14.57 16.72
N PRO A 182 18.62 -14.85 17.29
CA PRO A 182 18.23 -14.27 18.56
C PRO A 182 19.19 -14.68 19.68
N ASN A 183 19.35 -13.81 20.67
CA ASN A 183 20.25 -14.03 21.81
C ASN A 183 19.51 -14.77 22.94
N CYS A 184 19.35 -16.08 22.78
CA CYS A 184 18.67 -16.91 23.76
C CYS A 184 19.43 -17.06 25.08
N GLY A 185 18.70 -17.19 26.19
CA GLY A 185 19.19 -17.45 27.54
C GLY A 185 19.10 -16.26 28.51
N ASN A 186 18.40 -15.17 28.16
CA ASN A 186 18.23 -14.02 29.04
C ASN A 186 16.94 -14.09 29.91
N ASN A 187 16.15 -15.16 29.77
CA ASN A 187 14.84 -15.40 30.39
C ASN A 187 13.75 -14.36 30.04
N ARG A 188 13.85 -13.70 28.88
CA ARG A 188 12.86 -12.74 28.39
C ARG A 188 12.59 -12.98 26.92
N CYS A 189 11.35 -13.36 26.59
CA CYS A 189 10.89 -13.49 25.21
C CYS A 189 10.83 -12.12 24.49
N GLU A 190 11.82 -11.82 23.65
CA GLU A 190 11.91 -10.57 22.88
C GLU A 190 11.19 -10.63 21.51
N PHE A 191 11.06 -9.50 20.82
CA PHE A 191 10.25 -9.36 19.60
C PHE A 191 10.64 -10.32 18.45
N PHE A 192 11.87 -10.81 18.43
CA PHE A 192 12.38 -11.77 17.44
C PHE A 192 12.62 -13.17 18.00
N GLU A 193 12.18 -13.39 19.23
CA GLU A 193 12.22 -14.68 19.89
C GLU A 193 10.82 -15.29 19.89
N ASN A 194 10.76 -16.57 19.61
CA ASN A 194 9.56 -17.37 19.67
C ASN A 194 9.91 -18.81 20.03
N GLN A 195 8.91 -19.67 20.05
CA GLN A 195 9.04 -21.06 20.48
C GLN A 195 9.83 -21.93 19.49
N ASP A 196 9.93 -21.50 18.24
CA ASP A 196 10.63 -22.24 17.17
C ASP A 196 12.13 -21.89 17.13
N ASN A 197 12.51 -20.72 17.63
CA ASN A 197 13.89 -20.23 17.57
C ASN A 197 14.55 -19.97 18.92
N CYS A 198 13.78 -19.83 19.99
CA CYS A 198 14.28 -19.39 21.28
C CYS A 198 13.42 -19.90 22.46
N CYS A 199 13.13 -21.21 22.47
CA CYS A 199 12.26 -21.80 23.49
C CYS A 199 12.77 -21.71 24.94
N ILE A 200 14.03 -21.29 25.14
CA ILE A 200 14.63 -21.04 26.46
C ILE A 200 14.00 -19.78 27.07
N ASP A 201 13.81 -18.74 26.27
CA ASP A 201 13.30 -17.45 26.71
C ASP A 201 11.81 -17.29 26.41
N CYS A 202 11.31 -17.95 25.35
CA CYS A 202 9.91 -18.04 24.96
C CYS A 202 9.35 -19.43 25.27
N PRO A 203 8.68 -19.64 26.42
CA PRO A 203 8.23 -20.95 26.85
C PRO A 203 7.33 -21.63 25.81
N CYS A 204 7.48 -22.94 25.66
CA CYS A 204 6.65 -23.74 24.77
C CYS A 204 5.17 -23.60 25.13
N SER A 205 4.31 -23.35 24.13
CA SER A 205 2.86 -23.11 24.36
C SER A 205 2.14 -24.34 24.89
N ALA A 206 2.53 -25.53 24.44
CA ALA A 206 1.88 -26.76 24.86
C ALA A 206 2.45 -27.22 26.20
N LYS A 207 1.54 -27.52 27.13
CA LYS A 207 1.81 -27.90 28.53
C LYS A 207 2.87 -28.99 28.73
N PHE A 208 2.99 -29.91 27.77
CA PHE A 208 3.94 -31.03 27.86
C PHE A 208 5.21 -30.84 27.03
N MET A 209 5.30 -29.79 26.21
CA MET A 209 6.50 -29.56 25.41
C MET A 209 7.63 -29.08 26.30
N VAL A 210 8.82 -29.61 26.03
CA VAL A 210 10.06 -29.20 26.70
C VAL A 210 11.00 -28.59 25.67
N CYS A 211 11.73 -27.56 26.08
CA CYS A 211 12.77 -26.96 25.26
C CYS A 211 14.01 -27.86 25.26
N ARG A 212 14.39 -28.41 24.10
CA ARG A 212 15.62 -29.18 23.90
C ARG A 212 16.26 -28.74 22.59
N ASP A 213 17.56 -28.45 22.62
CA ASP A 213 18.31 -27.98 21.45
C ASP A 213 17.65 -26.75 20.76
N MET A 214 17.15 -25.81 21.57
CA MET A 214 16.41 -24.62 21.13
C MET A 214 15.11 -24.89 20.37
N ARG A 215 14.53 -26.10 20.50
CA ARG A 215 13.22 -26.44 19.95
C ARG A 215 12.28 -26.98 21.01
N CYS A 216 11.01 -26.61 20.90
CA CYS A 216 9.95 -27.24 21.65
C CYS A 216 9.68 -28.64 21.08
N ILE A 217 9.84 -29.67 21.91
CA ILE A 217 9.54 -31.06 21.55
C ILE A 217 8.67 -31.72 22.61
N TYR A 218 7.85 -32.69 22.22
CA TYR A 218 7.22 -33.58 23.19
C TYR A 218 8.30 -34.52 23.77
N PRO A 219 8.33 -34.69 25.10
CA PRO A 219 9.20 -35.69 25.72
C PRO A 219 8.79 -37.08 25.25
N SER A 220 9.78 -37.95 25.07
CA SER A 220 9.53 -39.33 24.71
C SER A 220 8.77 -40.06 25.82
N ILE A 221 7.74 -40.80 25.45
CA ILE A 221 7.03 -41.69 26.38
C ILE A 221 7.67 -43.08 26.41
N ALA A 222 7.41 -43.89 27.46
CA ALA A 222 8.02 -45.21 27.59
C ALA A 222 7.54 -46.20 26.52
N LEU A 223 6.36 -45.97 25.94
CA LEU A 223 5.83 -46.76 24.84
C LEU A 223 6.70 -46.57 23.58
N THR A 224 7.28 -47.66 23.08
CA THR A 224 8.13 -47.60 21.88
C THR A 224 7.31 -47.41 20.61
N ASN A 225 7.91 -46.81 19.57
CA ASN A 225 7.24 -46.63 18.27
C ASN A 225 6.74 -47.98 17.70
N ARG A 226 7.54 -49.03 17.82
CA ARG A 226 7.20 -50.38 17.34
C ARG A 226 6.01 -50.98 18.10
N GLU A 227 5.99 -50.83 19.43
CA GLU A 227 4.88 -51.34 20.26
C GLU A 227 3.59 -50.58 19.96
N ALA A 228 3.66 -49.25 19.86
CA ALA A 228 2.51 -48.41 19.54
C ALA A 228 1.93 -48.72 18.15
N GLU A 229 2.79 -48.89 17.15
CA GLU A 229 2.40 -49.27 15.79
C GLU A 229 1.69 -50.64 15.77
N GLN A 230 2.22 -51.63 16.49
CA GLN A 230 1.58 -52.96 16.58
C GLN A 230 0.19 -52.90 17.22
N ILE A 231 0.03 -52.13 18.29
CA ILE A 231 -1.26 -51.92 18.96
C ILE A 231 -2.25 -51.25 18.00
N ALA A 232 -1.82 -50.20 17.32
CA ALA A 232 -2.68 -49.46 16.40
C ALA A 232 -3.09 -50.28 15.15
N ILE A 233 -2.18 -51.10 14.59
CA ILE A 233 -2.50 -52.02 13.48
C ILE A 233 -3.50 -53.08 13.93
N ALA A 234 -3.34 -53.64 15.14
CA ALA A 234 -4.30 -54.61 15.67
C ALA A 234 -5.69 -53.98 15.84
N TYR A 235 -5.76 -52.77 16.40
CA TYR A 235 -7.00 -52.01 16.52
C TYR A 235 -7.67 -51.77 15.17
N LEU A 236 -6.92 -51.27 14.16
CA LEU A 236 -7.48 -50.99 12.83
C LEU A 236 -7.99 -52.26 12.14
N ARG A 237 -7.29 -53.38 12.31
CA ARG A 237 -7.74 -54.70 11.81
C ARG A 237 -9.07 -55.11 12.44
N ASP A 238 -9.23 -54.91 13.74
CA ASP A 238 -10.49 -55.21 14.45
C ASP A 238 -11.64 -54.30 13.99
N GLN A 239 -11.33 -53.11 13.46
CA GLN A 239 -12.29 -52.23 12.78
C GLN A 239 -12.54 -52.61 11.30
N GLY A 240 -11.92 -53.68 10.80
CA GLY A 240 -12.05 -54.11 9.41
C GLY A 240 -11.25 -53.28 8.40
N LEU A 241 -10.25 -52.53 8.86
CA LEU A 241 -9.36 -51.74 8.01
C LEU A 241 -8.03 -52.46 7.76
N THR A 242 -7.55 -52.38 6.54
CA THR A 242 -6.28 -52.96 6.11
C THR A 242 -5.24 -51.87 5.98
N VAL A 243 -4.23 -51.89 6.86
CA VAL A 243 -3.10 -50.96 6.80
C VAL A 243 -2.22 -51.31 5.60
N GLN A 244 -2.06 -50.34 4.69
CA GLN A 244 -1.16 -50.45 3.55
C GLN A 244 0.27 -50.06 3.95
N ARG A 245 0.42 -48.93 4.66
CA ARG A 245 1.70 -48.50 5.23
C ARG A 245 1.51 -47.48 6.36
N THR A 246 2.52 -47.40 7.21
CA THR A 246 2.67 -46.33 8.22
C THR A 246 3.30 -45.11 7.57
N ILE A 247 2.69 -43.95 7.78
CA ILE A 247 3.14 -42.66 7.24
C ILE A 247 4.08 -41.98 8.23
N ASP A 248 3.67 -41.90 9.49
CA ASP A 248 4.39 -41.19 10.54
C ASP A 248 4.07 -41.74 11.94
N ILE A 249 5.04 -41.67 12.85
CA ILE A 249 4.90 -41.99 14.27
C ILE A 249 5.58 -40.89 15.08
N ALA A 250 4.81 -40.18 15.91
CA ALA A 250 5.33 -39.08 16.72
C ALA A 250 4.83 -39.12 18.17
N ASP A 251 5.65 -38.61 19.09
CA ASP A 251 5.21 -38.26 20.44
C ASP A 251 4.33 -37.00 20.37
N PHE A 252 3.19 -37.02 21.05
CA PHE A 252 2.19 -35.95 20.99
C PHE A 252 1.44 -35.83 22.32
N ALA A 253 0.71 -34.72 22.53
CA ALA A 253 -0.22 -34.58 23.64
C ALA A 253 -1.66 -34.55 23.14
N TRP A 254 -2.50 -35.46 23.66
CA TRP A 254 -3.92 -35.57 23.34
C TRP A 254 -4.71 -35.61 24.64
N ASP A 255 -5.73 -34.77 24.77
CA ASP A 255 -6.58 -34.65 25.98
C ASP A 255 -5.77 -34.63 27.29
N ASP A 256 -4.80 -33.73 27.36
CA ASP A 256 -3.94 -33.56 28.54
C ASP A 256 -3.09 -34.79 28.93
N VAL A 257 -2.90 -35.77 28.03
CA VAL A 257 -1.99 -36.91 28.22
C VAL A 257 -1.01 -37.05 27.05
N LEU A 258 0.19 -37.56 27.33
CA LEU A 258 1.16 -37.88 26.28
C LEU A 258 0.78 -39.21 25.61
N VAL A 259 0.85 -39.21 24.27
CA VAL A 259 0.45 -40.33 23.42
C VAL A 259 1.43 -40.52 22.27
N LYS A 260 1.43 -41.71 21.68
CA LYS A 260 1.97 -41.91 20.33
C LYS A 260 0.86 -41.63 19.33
N LYS A 261 1.05 -40.63 18.48
CA LYS A 261 0.22 -40.39 17.30
C LYS A 261 0.81 -41.18 16.14
N ILE A 262 0.01 -42.06 15.54
CA ILE A 262 0.40 -42.83 14.37
C ILE A 262 -0.55 -42.51 13.21
N SER A 263 0.02 -42.20 12.06
CA SER A 263 -0.74 -41.95 10.83
C SER A 263 -0.54 -43.11 9.86
N PHE A 264 -1.63 -43.63 9.31
CA PHE A 264 -1.63 -44.78 8.40
C PHE A 264 -2.31 -44.45 7.07
N GLU A 265 -1.83 -45.06 6.01
CA GLU A 265 -2.58 -45.23 4.76
C GLU A 265 -3.29 -46.59 4.84
N THR A 266 -4.61 -46.59 4.61
CA THR A 266 -5.43 -47.82 4.60
C THR A 266 -5.99 -48.06 3.21
N VAL A 267 -6.30 -49.32 2.90
CA VAL A 267 -6.82 -49.70 1.58
C VAL A 267 -8.23 -49.16 1.36
N GLU A 268 -9.03 -49.12 2.43
CA GLU A 268 -10.46 -48.82 2.39
C GLU A 268 -10.74 -47.32 2.41
N GLN A 269 -9.83 -46.50 2.96
CA GLN A 269 -10.01 -45.06 3.07
C GLN A 269 -9.17 -44.29 2.05
N ARG A 270 -9.73 -43.18 1.56
CA ARG A 270 -9.00 -42.25 0.68
C ARG A 270 -8.10 -41.27 1.43
N ALA A 271 -8.30 -41.16 2.75
CA ALA A 271 -7.56 -40.24 3.61
C ALA A 271 -6.75 -41.02 4.66
N PRO A 272 -5.67 -40.42 5.19
CA PRO A 272 -4.90 -41.02 6.27
C PRO A 272 -5.74 -41.24 7.54
N CYS A 273 -5.64 -42.43 8.11
CA CYS A 273 -6.19 -42.74 9.43
C CYS A 273 -5.20 -42.31 10.51
N VAL A 274 -5.66 -41.59 11.52
CA VAL A 274 -4.82 -41.21 12.68
C VAL A 274 -5.29 -41.96 13.91
N VAL A 275 -4.40 -42.76 14.48
CA VAL A 275 -4.64 -43.49 15.73
C VAL A 275 -3.73 -42.91 16.79
N VAL A 276 -4.27 -42.67 17.98
CA VAL A 276 -3.47 -42.31 19.15
C VAL A 276 -3.44 -43.47 20.13
N VAL A 277 -2.24 -43.80 20.62
CA VAL A 277 -2.02 -44.86 21.60
C VAL A 277 -1.43 -44.23 22.84
N LYS A 278 -2.16 -44.34 23.96
CA LYS A 278 -1.73 -43.88 25.27
C LYS A 278 -0.65 -44.82 25.83
N GLU A 279 0.13 -44.34 26.79
CA GLU A 279 1.18 -45.14 27.44
C GLU A 279 0.65 -46.39 28.16
N ASN A 280 -0.60 -46.34 28.64
CA ASN A 280 -1.31 -47.49 29.22
C ASN A 280 -1.85 -48.49 28.17
N ARG A 281 -1.53 -48.30 26.88
CA ARG A 281 -1.95 -49.13 25.73
C ARG A 281 -3.42 -49.00 25.35
N GLU A 282 -4.14 -48.01 25.88
CA GLU A 282 -5.46 -47.65 25.38
C GLU A 282 -5.36 -46.93 24.04
N VAL A 283 -6.32 -47.19 23.16
CA VAL A 283 -6.37 -46.62 21.82
C VAL A 283 -7.57 -45.66 21.73
N GLU A 284 -7.31 -44.47 21.20
CA GLU A 284 -8.37 -43.56 20.76
C GLU A 284 -8.17 -43.20 19.29
N VAL A 285 -9.28 -42.97 18.58
CA VAL A 285 -9.24 -42.62 17.16
C VAL A 285 -9.43 -41.13 17.01
N LEU A 286 -8.48 -40.50 16.32
CA LEU A 286 -8.59 -39.14 15.86
C LEU A 286 -9.26 -39.17 14.48
N VAL A 287 -10.42 -38.53 14.39
CA VAL A 287 -11.34 -38.50 13.24
C VAL A 287 -10.62 -38.57 11.87
N THR A 288 -11.07 -39.49 11.03
CA THR A 288 -10.74 -39.62 9.61
C THR A 288 -11.44 -38.51 8.82
N TYR A 289 -10.70 -37.68 8.07
CA TYR A 289 -11.26 -36.63 7.23
C TYR A 289 -11.69 -37.15 5.85
#